data_AF-Q1PEL2-F1
#
_entry.id   AF-Q1PEL2-F1
#
_cell.length_a   1.000
_cell.length_b   1.000
_cell.length_c   1.000
_cell.angle_alpha   90.00
_cell.angle_beta   90.00
_cell.angle_gamma   90.00
#
_symmetry.space_group_name_H-M   'P 1'
#
loop_
_entity.id
_entity.type
_entity.pdbx_description
1 polymer ?
#
loop_
_entity_poly.entity_id
_entity_poly.type
_entity_poly.pdbx_seq_one_letter_code
_entity_poly.pdbx_strand_id
1 'polypeptide(L)'
;MQNLSILLVCSFCILGHVSSAGIRIGNELKNKKLLWMRCYSKDDVIGPLIIPIGGHRFNYFAFKLYSASDDGGVWDWRAREDGIYLKIKAERGVN
;
A
#
# COMPACT_ATOMS: atom_id res chain seq x y z
N MET A 1 -5.20 6.89 -27.33
CA MET A 1 -5.27 7.05 -25.87
C MET A 1 -3.91 6.69 -25.31
N GLN A 2 -3.12 7.68 -24.86
CA GLN A 2 -1.80 7.43 -24.29
C GLN A 2 -1.99 6.86 -22.88
N ASN A 3 -1.54 5.63 -22.65
CA ASN A 3 -1.56 5.03 -21.33
C ASN A 3 -0.49 5.72 -20.48
N LEU A 4 -0.91 6.48 -19.47
CA LEU A 4 0.00 7.07 -18.49
C LEU A 4 0.46 5.95 -17.55
N SER A 5 1.67 5.44 -17.79
CA SER A 5 2.32 4.45 -16.94
C SER A 5 3.31 5.15 -16.01
N ILE A 6 2.92 5.34 -14.75
CA ILE A 6 3.80 5.92 -13.72
C ILE A 6 4.47 4.74 -13.00
N LEU A 7 5.75 4.53 -13.26
CA LEU A 7 6.57 3.57 -12.51
C LEU A 7 7.22 4.31 -11.33
N LEU A 8 6.52 4.34 -10.19
CA LEU A 8 7.08 4.87 -8.95
C LEU A 8 7.91 3.79 -8.26
N VAL A 9 9.23 3.83 -8.44
CA VAL A 9 10.17 2.98 -7.67
C VAL A 9 10.42 3.66 -6.33
N CYS A 10 9.46 3.57 -5.42
CA CYS A 10 9.68 3.96 -4.04
C CYS A 10 10.46 2.85 -3.33
N SER A 11 11.78 3.01 -3.23
CA SER A 11 12.61 2.26 -2.29
C SER A 11 12.33 2.78 -0.88
N PHE A 12 11.18 2.38 -0.32
CA PHE A 12 10.92 2.60 1.09
C PHE A 12 11.80 1.60 1.86
N CYS A 13 13.02 2.01 2.20
CA CYS A 13 13.69 1.44 3.35
C CYS A 13 12.79 1.80 4.54
N ILE A 14 11.88 0.91 4.92
CA ILE A 14 11.07 1.07 6.13
C ILE A 14 12.04 0.85 7.31
N LEU A 15 12.90 1.85 7.52
CA LEU A 15 13.96 1.88 8.51
C LEU A 15 13.31 2.13 9.87
N GLY A 16 13.16 1.06 10.63
CA GLY A 16 12.79 1.11 12.05
C GLY A 16 11.35 0.68 12.30
N HIS A 17 11.21 -0.50 12.89
CA HIS A 17 10.01 -0.92 13.63
C HIS A 17 8.68 -0.91 12.85
N VAL A 18 8.60 -1.70 11.77
CA VAL A 18 7.30 -2.14 11.21
C VAL A 18 7.08 -3.59 11.61
N SER A 19 6.67 -3.76 12.86
CA SER A 19 5.84 -4.89 13.21
C SER A 19 4.56 -4.89 12.37
N SER A 20 4.10 -6.06 11.93
CA SER A 20 2.75 -6.35 11.40
C SER A 20 2.01 -5.25 10.60
N ALA A 21 2.71 -4.52 9.72
CA ALA A 21 2.11 -3.40 9.01
C ALA A 21 1.41 -3.87 7.72
N GLY A 22 0.08 -4.00 7.77
CA GLY A 22 -0.73 -4.21 6.58
C GLY A 22 -0.69 -2.99 5.65
N ILE A 23 -0.82 -3.21 4.34
CA ILE A 23 -0.89 -2.17 3.33
C ILE A 23 -2.23 -2.24 2.58
N ARG A 24 -2.95 -1.13 2.56
CA ARG A 24 -4.15 -0.89 1.77
C ARG A 24 -3.80 0.02 0.60
N ILE A 25 -4.14 -0.39 -0.62
CA ILE A 25 -3.93 0.38 -1.85
C ILE A 25 -5.28 0.59 -2.52
N GLY A 26 -5.70 1.85 -2.65
CA GLY A 26 -6.99 2.24 -3.21
C GLY A 26 -6.85 2.99 -4.54
N ASN A 27 -7.79 2.74 -5.45
CA ASN A 27 -7.92 3.48 -6.71
C ASN A 27 -9.08 4.48 -6.61
N GLU A 28 -8.74 5.77 -6.52
CA GLU A 28 -9.69 6.89 -6.51
C GLU A 28 -9.55 7.74 -7.80
N LEU A 29 -8.95 7.17 -8.86
CA LEU A 29 -8.88 7.79 -10.18
C LEU A 29 -10.28 7.87 -10.82
N LYS A 30 -10.52 8.92 -11.59
CA LYS A 30 -11.81 9.17 -12.28
C LYS A 30 -11.83 8.47 -13.65
N ASN A 31 -12.97 8.56 -14.34
CA ASN A 31 -13.14 8.14 -15.73
C ASN A 31 -12.80 6.66 -16.01
N LYS A 32 -13.18 5.76 -15.10
CA LYS A 32 -12.97 4.30 -15.22
C LYS A 32 -11.49 3.90 -15.41
N LYS A 33 -10.56 4.75 -14.99
CA LYS A 33 -9.13 4.43 -15.02
C LYS A 33 -8.83 3.22 -14.13
N LEU A 34 -8.02 2.32 -14.65
CA LEU A 34 -7.55 1.13 -13.96
C LEU A 34 -6.19 1.42 -13.32
N LEU A 35 -6.05 1.06 -12.05
CA LEU A 35 -4.77 1.14 -11.35
C LEU A 35 -4.09 -0.22 -11.43
N TRP A 36 -3.05 -0.34 -12.24
CA TRP A 36 -2.15 -1.49 -12.20
C TRP A 36 -1.14 -1.30 -11.07
N MET A 37 -0.90 -2.36 -10.32
CA MET A 37 -0.08 -2.31 -9.12
C MET A 37 0.78 -3.56 -9.02
N ARG A 38 2.04 -3.36 -8.63
CA ARG A 38 2.93 -4.39 -8.15
C ARG A 38 3.84 -3.78 -7.08
N CYS A 39 3.99 -4.45 -5.94
CA CYS A 39 4.83 -4.00 -4.84
C CYS A 39 5.87 -5.08 -4.53
N TYR A 40 7.05 -4.64 -4.12
CA TYR A 40 8.17 -5.49 -3.78
C TYR A 40 8.66 -5.12 -2.39
N SER A 41 8.90 -6.10 -1.53
CA SER A 41 9.50 -5.91 -0.21
C SER A 41 10.48 -7.04 0.05
N LYS A 42 11.78 -6.76 -0.06
CA LYS A 42 12.85 -7.76 0.02
C LYS A 42 12.57 -8.96 -0.91
N ASP A 43 12.21 -10.12 -0.34
CA ASP A 43 11.96 -11.37 -1.05
C ASP A 43 10.47 -11.54 -1.41
N ASP A 44 9.58 -10.71 -0.86
CA ASP A 44 8.14 -10.77 -1.08
C ASP A 44 7.69 -9.89 -2.26
N VAL A 45 6.81 -10.44 -3.09
CA VAL A 45 6.19 -9.72 -4.21
C VAL A 45 4.67 -9.75 -4.06
N ILE A 46 4.05 -8.57 -4.09
CA ILE A 46 2.60 -8.40 -4.12
C ILE A 46 2.18 -7.96 -5.53
N GLY A 47 1.20 -8.67 -6.10
CA GLY A 47 0.74 -8.45 -7.46
C GLY A 47 1.55 -9.25 -8.48
N PRO A 48 1.42 -8.97 -9.80
CA PRO A 48 0.68 -7.85 -10.38
C PRO A 48 -0.83 -7.96 -10.15
N LEU A 49 -1.49 -6.83 -9.95
CA LEU A 49 -2.94 -6.78 -9.86
C LEU A 49 -3.50 -5.49 -10.46
N ILE A 50 -4.77 -5.54 -10.86
CA ILE A 50 -5.52 -4.39 -11.37
C ILE A 50 -6.60 -4.04 -10.36
N ILE A 51 -6.66 -2.77 -9.95
CA ILE A 51 -7.68 -2.23 -9.07
C ILE A 51 -8.62 -1.35 -9.91
N PRO A 52 -9.91 -1.71 -10.02
CA PRO A 52 -10.89 -0.87 -10.72
C PRO A 52 -11.18 0.42 -9.91
N ILE A 53 -11.80 1.40 -10.55
CA ILE A 53 -12.26 2.64 -9.89
C ILE A 53 -13.08 2.35 -8.63
N GLY A 54 -12.77 3.01 -7.52
CA GLY A 54 -13.40 2.80 -6.22
C GLY A 54 -12.98 1.52 -5.50
N GLY A 55 -12.20 0.66 -6.17
CA GLY A 55 -11.66 -0.56 -5.60
C GLY A 55 -10.47 -0.30 -4.67
N HIS A 56 -10.18 -1.28 -3.83
CA HIS A 56 -8.96 -1.33 -3.05
C HIS A 56 -8.48 -2.76 -2.85
N ARG A 57 -7.19 -2.91 -2.56
CA ARG A 57 -6.57 -4.16 -2.15
C ARG A 57 -5.89 -3.98 -0.81
N PHE A 58 -6.07 -4.95 0.06
CA PHE A 58 -5.36 -5.05 1.32
C PHE A 58 -4.41 -6.23 1.23
N ASN A 59 -3.16 -6.04 1.63
CA ASN A 59 -2.19 -7.13 1.74
C ASN A 59 -1.34 -6.94 3.01
N TYR A 60 -0.72 -8.03 3.45
CA TYR A 60 0.29 -8.01 4.49
C TYR A 60 1.58 -8.53 3.89
N PHE A 61 2.69 -7.85 4.17
CA PHE A 61 4.00 -8.46 3.95
C PHE A 61 4.32 -9.33 5.17
N ALA A 62 4.90 -10.50 4.93
CA ALA A 62 5.25 -11.43 6.00
C ALA A 62 6.53 -10.94 6.69
N PHE A 63 6.41 -9.92 7.54
CA PHE A 63 7.52 -9.52 8.38
C PHE A 63 7.67 -10.51 9.54
N LYS A 64 8.92 -10.82 9.92
CA LYS A 64 9.19 -11.50 11.19
C LYS A 64 8.62 -10.62 12.31
N LEU A 65 7.56 -11.09 12.98
CA LEU A 65 7.08 -10.53 14.24
C LEU A 65 8.28 -10.50 15.21
N TYR A 66 8.72 -9.30 15.60
CA TYR A 66 9.79 -9.13 16.59
C TYR A 66 9.26 -9.25 18.03
N SER A 67 7.97 -8.99 18.26
CA SER A 67 7.29 -9.24 19.54
C SER A 67 5.77 -9.41 19.36
N ALA A 68 5.07 -9.95 20.37
CA ALA A 68 3.62 -10.11 20.39
C ALA A 68 2.85 -8.79 20.68
N SER A 69 3.58 -7.73 21.04
CA SER A 69 3.09 -6.41 21.51
C SER A 69 3.26 -5.31 20.46
N ASP A 70 3.36 -5.72 19.21
CA ASP A 70 3.91 -4.93 18.11
C ASP A 70 2.74 -4.65 17.16
N ASP A 71 1.89 -3.71 17.57
CA ASP A 71 0.65 -3.29 16.91
C ASP A 71 0.95 -2.40 15.70
N GLY A 72 1.63 -2.98 14.71
CA GLY A 72 1.95 -2.37 13.43
C GLY A 72 0.87 -1.45 12.87
N GLY A 73 1.26 -0.27 12.39
CA GLY A 73 0.34 0.63 11.71
C GLY A 73 -0.04 0.12 10.31
N VAL A 74 -1.31 0.25 9.94
CA VAL A 74 -1.77 -0.03 8.58
C VAL A 74 -1.46 1.15 7.67
N TRP A 75 -0.74 0.93 6.58
CA TRP A 75 -0.47 1.95 5.58
C TRP A 75 -1.64 2.04 4.58
N ASP A 76 -2.19 3.22 4.34
CA ASP A 76 -3.25 3.49 3.37
C ASP A 76 -2.70 4.36 2.24
N TRP A 77 -2.59 3.76 1.06
CA TRP A 77 -2.11 4.38 -0.18
C TRP A 77 -3.31 4.62 -1.09
N ARG A 78 -3.39 5.81 -1.67
CA ARG A 78 -4.51 6.17 -2.57
C ARG A 78 -3.98 6.85 -3.82
N ALA A 79 -4.25 6.25 -4.98
CA ALA A 79 -4.03 6.89 -6.26
C ALA A 79 -5.23 7.80 -6.57
N ARG A 80 -4.96 9.09 -6.78
CA ARG A 80 -5.93 10.13 -7.11
C ARG A 80 -5.49 10.84 -8.39
N GLU A 81 -6.38 11.65 -8.95
CA GLU A 81 -6.10 12.44 -10.16
C GLU A 81 -4.94 13.42 -9.97
N ASP A 82 -4.74 13.92 -8.76
CA ASP A 82 -3.75 14.92 -8.38
C ASP A 82 -2.47 14.32 -7.78
N GLY A 83 -2.40 13.01 -7.59
CA GLY A 83 -1.19 12.34 -7.11
C GLY A 83 -1.44 11.06 -6.32
N ILE A 84 -0.40 10.61 -5.63
CA ILE A 84 -0.42 9.42 -4.77
C ILE A 84 -0.33 9.89 -3.32
N TYR A 85 -1.33 9.52 -2.53
CA TYR A 85 -1.44 9.88 -1.12
C TYR A 85 -1.02 8.72 -0.24
N LEU A 86 -0.24 9.02 0.81
CA LEU A 86 0.29 8.06 1.76
C LEU A 86 -0.14 8.46 3.18
N LYS A 87 -0.81 7.55 3.90
CA LYS A 87 -1.18 7.76 5.31
C LYS A 87 -0.90 6.52 6.14
N ILE A 88 -0.26 6.67 7.29
CA ILE A 88 -0.22 5.63 8.32
C ILE A 88 -1.52 5.75 9.12
N LYS A 89 -2.30 4.68 9.15
CA LYS A 89 -3.35 4.47 10.15
C LYS A 89 -2.70 3.70 11.29
N ALA A 90 -2.20 4.43 12.28
CA ALA A 90 -1.96 3.82 13.58
C ALA A 90 -3.33 3.42 14.12
N GLU A 91 -3.55 2.14 14.42
CA GLU A 91 -4.63 1.76 15.31
C GLU A 91 -4.21 2.30 16.69
N ARG A 92 -4.67 3.52 17.01
CA ARG A 92 -4.66 3.95 18.41
C ARG A 92 -5.54 2.95 19.15
N GLY A 93 -4.91 2.11 19.97
CA GLY A 93 -5.59 1.41 21.04
C GLY A 93 -6.42 2.41 21.82
N VAL A 94 -7.73 2.31 21.66
CA VAL A 94 -8.72 2.81 22.62
C VAL A 94 -9.45 1.58 23.11
N ASN A 95 -8.86 0.94 24.12
CA ASN A 95 -9.42 0.79 25.45
C ASN A 95 -8.33 0.31 26.40
#